data_AF-A0A7Y4R4Z9-F1
#
_entry.id   AF-A0A7Y4R4Z9-F1
#
_cell.length_a   1.000
_cell.length_b   1.000
_cell.length_c   1.000
_cell.angle_alpha   90.00
_cell.angle_beta   90.00
_cell.angle_gamma   90.00
#
_symmetry.space_group_name_H-M   'P 1'
#
loop_
_entity.id
_entity.type
_entity.pdbx_description
1 polymer ?
#
loop_
_entity_poly.entity_id
_entity_poly.type
_entity_poly.pdbx_seq_one_letter_code
_entity_poly.pdbx_strand_id
1 'polypeptide(L)'
;MDRQEEVKIKVFRVIEEQWPLAAFEAWLYDQNDLADQMNDSLILELFAFNYRHEGALHAFRDVMLHYYDQKDFMLWKLKVNLQDLIDGKDSQDRILRDFLRMSYSELPFLQNLGFYVYYFEDLEYAGLSKKEMITRLKEDATVLLRAITTEQAKNPNFDIYKFELRSN
;
A
#
# COMPACT_ATOMS: atom_id res chain seq x y z
N MET A 1 -10.76 -12.94 10.18
CA MET A 1 -10.71 -11.87 9.17
C MET A 1 -11.92 -12.07 8.30
N ASP A 2 -12.68 -11.01 8.02
CA ASP A 2 -13.81 -11.09 7.09
C ASP A 2 -13.30 -11.52 5.70
N ARG A 3 -14.03 -12.39 5.02
CA ARG A 3 -13.61 -12.99 3.76
C ARG A 3 -13.53 -11.95 2.64
N GLN A 4 -14.46 -11.00 2.63
CA GLN A 4 -14.43 -9.87 1.71
C GLN A 4 -13.21 -8.98 1.95
N GLU A 5 -12.82 -8.79 3.22
CA GLU A 5 -11.62 -8.05 3.58
C GLU A 5 -10.34 -8.78 3.14
N GLU A 6 -10.31 -10.11 3.21
CA GLU A 6 -9.19 -10.91 2.68
C GLU A 6 -9.03 -10.73 1.16
N VAL A 7 -10.13 -10.82 0.41
CA VAL A 7 -10.15 -10.59 -1.05
C VAL A 7 -9.65 -9.18 -1.35
N LYS A 8 -10.18 -8.16 -0.67
CA LYS A 8 -9.77 -6.76 -0.79
C LYS A 8 -8.27 -6.59 -0.60
N ILE A 9 -7.71 -7.10 0.50
CA ILE A 9 -6.28 -6.99 0.80
C ILE A 9 -5.44 -7.67 -0.28
N LYS A 10 -5.87 -8.84 -0.77
CA LYS A 10 -5.15 -9.58 -1.81
C LYS A 10 -5.18 -8.87 -3.16
N VAL A 11 -6.32 -8.33 -3.55
CA VAL A 11 -6.46 -7.50 -4.75
C VAL A 11 -5.53 -6.28 -4.66
N PHE A 12 -5.53 -5.59 -3.51
CA PHE A 12 -4.67 -4.43 -3.30
C PHE A 12 -3.18 -4.78 -3.39
N ARG A 13 -2.76 -5.95 -2.87
CA ARG A 13 -1.38 -6.43 -3.01
C ARG A 13 -0.99 -6.73 -4.45
N VAL A 14 -1.91 -7.25 -5.26
CA VAL A 14 -1.65 -7.45 -6.69
C VAL A 14 -1.49 -6.10 -7.40
N ILE A 15 -2.38 -5.15 -7.12
CA ILE A 15 -2.32 -3.79 -7.70
C ILE A 15 -1.00 -3.08 -7.38
N GLU A 16 -0.49 -3.25 -6.16
CA GLU A 16 0.79 -2.68 -5.72
C GLU A 16 2.00 -3.58 -6.05
N GLU A 17 1.81 -4.61 -6.86
CA GLU A 17 2.86 -5.56 -7.30
C GLU A 17 3.59 -6.25 -6.13
N GLN A 18 2.97 -6.24 -4.94
CA GLN A 18 3.45 -6.94 -3.75
C GLN A 18 3.11 -8.43 -3.79
N TRP A 19 2.23 -8.85 -4.70
CA TRP A 19 1.89 -10.24 -4.93
C TRP A 19 1.68 -10.51 -6.43
N PRO A 20 2.33 -11.53 -7.02
CA PRO A 20 2.19 -11.79 -8.44
C PRO A 20 0.74 -12.12 -8.84
N LEU A 21 0.30 -11.56 -9.97
CA LEU A 21 -1.05 -11.79 -10.51
C LEU A 21 -1.37 -13.28 -10.68
N ALA A 22 -0.41 -14.07 -11.17
CA ALA A 22 -0.58 -15.53 -11.32
C ALA A 22 -0.74 -16.26 -9.97
N ALA A 23 -0.09 -15.76 -8.91
CA ALA A 23 -0.24 -16.33 -7.57
C ALA A 23 -1.61 -15.99 -6.97
N PHE A 24 -2.15 -14.82 -7.30
CA PHE A 24 -3.51 -14.44 -6.95
C PHE A 24 -4.55 -15.31 -7.67
N GLU A 25 -4.41 -15.52 -8.99
CA GLU A 25 -5.28 -16.42 -9.78
C GLU A 25 -5.32 -17.82 -9.18
N ALA A 26 -4.14 -18.40 -8.92
CA ALA A 26 -4.04 -19.74 -8.32
C ALA A 26 -4.72 -19.82 -6.95
N TRP A 27 -4.55 -18.80 -6.11
CA TRP A 27 -5.23 -18.72 -4.82
C TRP A 27 -6.74 -18.60 -4.96
N LEU A 28 -7.23 -17.74 -5.87
CA LEU A 28 -8.66 -17.51 -6.10
C LEU A 28 -9.36 -18.83 -6.47
N TYR A 29 -8.77 -19.60 -7.37
CA TYR A 29 -9.34 -20.87 -7.84
C TYR A 29 -9.23 -22.01 -6.80
N ASP A 30 -8.43 -21.84 -5.75
CA ASP A 30 -8.38 -22.76 -4.61
C ASP A 30 -9.49 -22.46 -3.57
N GLN A 31 -10.18 -21.32 -3.68
CA GLN A 31 -11.23 -20.90 -2.72
C GLN A 31 -12.63 -21.35 -3.15
N ASN A 32 -13.01 -22.58 -2.81
CA ASN A 32 -14.35 -23.13 -3.12
C ASN A 32 -15.51 -22.29 -2.58
N ASP A 33 -15.36 -21.69 -1.40
CA ASP A 33 -16.35 -20.84 -0.75
C ASP A 33 -16.54 -19.46 -1.39
N LEU A 34 -15.53 -18.96 -2.11
CA LEU A 34 -15.68 -17.74 -2.91
C LEU A 34 -16.45 -18.03 -4.20
N ALA A 35 -16.28 -19.22 -4.78
CA ALA A 35 -17.06 -19.62 -5.96
C ALA A 35 -18.56 -19.70 -5.64
N ASP A 36 -18.94 -20.06 -4.41
CA ASP A 36 -20.34 -20.05 -3.96
C ASP A 36 -20.93 -18.62 -3.84
N GLN A 37 -20.09 -17.58 -3.89
CA GLN A 37 -20.45 -16.17 -3.75
C GLN A 37 -20.41 -15.41 -5.08
N MET A 38 -20.47 -16.09 -6.24
CA MET A 38 -20.51 -15.44 -7.57
C MET A 38 -21.71 -14.52 -7.80
N ASN A 39 -22.67 -14.46 -6.87
CA ASN A 39 -23.73 -13.44 -6.87
C ASN A 39 -23.21 -12.04 -6.50
N ASP A 40 -22.05 -11.95 -5.87
CA ASP A 40 -21.33 -10.69 -5.66
C ASP A 40 -20.62 -10.28 -6.96
N SER A 41 -20.86 -9.03 -7.39
CA SER A 41 -20.34 -8.54 -8.68
C SER A 41 -18.82 -8.50 -8.76
N LEU A 42 -18.12 -8.24 -7.64
CA LEU A 42 -16.66 -8.27 -7.59
C LEU A 42 -16.17 -9.71 -7.75
N ILE A 43 -16.79 -10.65 -7.04
CA ILE A 43 -16.37 -12.06 -7.08
C ILE A 43 -16.58 -12.64 -8.48
N LEU A 44 -17.71 -12.36 -9.12
CA LEU A 44 -17.93 -12.75 -10.51
C LEU A 44 -16.84 -12.19 -11.44
N GLU A 45 -16.53 -10.91 -11.31
CA GLU A 45 -15.49 -10.25 -12.13
C GLU A 45 -14.12 -10.88 -11.92
N LEU A 46 -13.75 -11.19 -10.67
CA LEU A 46 -12.50 -11.86 -10.34
C LEU A 46 -12.37 -13.24 -11.00
N PHE A 47 -13.44 -14.04 -11.01
CA PHE A 47 -13.42 -15.36 -11.66
C PHE A 47 -13.46 -15.27 -13.19
N ALA A 48 -14.12 -14.25 -13.75
CA ALA A 48 -14.25 -14.04 -15.18
C ALA A 48 -13.02 -13.34 -15.82
N PHE A 49 -12.18 -12.70 -15.03
CA PHE A 49 -11.02 -11.96 -15.51
C PHE A 49 -10.02 -12.87 -16.25
N ASN A 50 -9.52 -12.40 -17.40
CA ASN A 50 -8.51 -13.13 -18.16
C ASN A 50 -7.10 -12.83 -17.63
N TYR A 51 -6.56 -13.67 -16.76
CA TYR A 51 -5.24 -13.46 -16.14
C TYR A 51 -4.03 -13.64 -17.08
N ARG A 52 -4.23 -14.22 -18.27
CA ARG A 52 -3.13 -14.67 -19.16
C ARG A 52 -2.84 -13.74 -20.33
N HIS A 53 -3.63 -12.69 -20.52
CA HIS A 53 -3.41 -11.77 -21.64
C HIS A 53 -2.24 -10.81 -21.37
N GLU A 54 -1.65 -10.30 -22.45
CA GLU A 54 -0.62 -9.27 -22.36
C GLU A 54 -1.20 -8.00 -21.73
N GLY A 55 -0.52 -7.44 -20.73
CA GLY A 55 -1.02 -6.27 -19.99
C GLY A 55 -2.06 -6.59 -18.91
N ALA A 56 -2.28 -7.88 -18.57
CA ALA A 56 -3.29 -8.29 -17.59
C ALA A 56 -3.18 -7.58 -16.24
N LEU A 57 -1.98 -7.28 -15.75
CA LEU A 57 -1.84 -6.54 -14.49
C LEU A 57 -2.43 -5.13 -14.55
N HIS A 58 -2.22 -4.42 -15.67
CA HIS A 58 -2.79 -3.08 -15.86
C HIS A 58 -4.31 -3.15 -15.94
N ALA A 59 -4.83 -4.06 -16.76
CA ALA A 59 -6.27 -4.27 -16.87
C ALA A 59 -6.91 -4.70 -15.54
N PHE A 60 -6.22 -5.56 -14.77
CA PHE A 60 -6.66 -5.98 -13.45
C PHE A 60 -6.79 -4.79 -12.50
N ARG A 61 -5.77 -3.93 -12.47
CA ARG A 61 -5.81 -2.70 -11.68
C ARG A 61 -6.98 -1.81 -12.07
N ASP A 62 -7.16 -1.57 -13.36
CA ASP A 62 -8.24 -0.71 -13.85
C ASP A 62 -9.59 -1.28 -13.43
N VAL A 63 -9.87 -2.55 -13.71
CA VAL A 63 -11.17 -3.17 -13.38
C VAL A 63 -11.39 -3.22 -11.87
N MET A 64 -10.43 -3.71 -11.10
CA MET A 64 -10.64 -3.97 -9.69
C MET A 64 -10.77 -2.70 -8.85
N LEU A 65 -10.10 -1.61 -9.21
CA LEU A 65 -10.25 -0.34 -8.49
C LEU A 65 -11.65 0.27 -8.62
N HIS A 66 -12.50 -0.17 -9.56
CA HIS A 66 -13.89 0.28 -9.63
C HIS A 66 -14.75 -0.24 -8.46
N TYR A 67 -14.32 -1.33 -7.81
CA TYR A 67 -15.05 -1.96 -6.71
C TYR A 67 -14.64 -1.44 -5.34
N TYR A 68 -13.61 -0.58 -5.26
CA TYR A 68 -13.07 -0.10 -4.01
C TYR A 68 -12.95 1.41 -3.99
N ASP A 69 -13.21 2.01 -2.83
CA ASP A 69 -13.01 3.43 -2.64
C ASP A 69 -11.52 3.78 -2.74
N GLN A 70 -11.20 4.81 -3.52
CA GLN A 70 -9.81 5.24 -3.74
C GLN A 70 -9.12 5.69 -2.44
N LYS A 71 -9.87 6.29 -1.50
CA LYS A 71 -9.36 6.69 -0.17
C LYS A 71 -9.03 5.46 0.66
N ASP A 72 -9.89 4.45 0.62
CA ASP A 72 -9.64 3.17 1.30
C ASP A 72 -8.36 2.50 0.78
N PHE A 73 -8.20 2.42 -0.53
CA PHE A 73 -7.00 1.87 -1.15
C PHE A 73 -5.75 2.66 -0.75
N MET A 74 -5.80 3.99 -0.83
CA MET A 74 -4.68 4.85 -0.47
C MET A 74 -4.31 4.71 1.00
N LEU A 75 -5.29 4.69 1.89
CA LEU A 75 -5.08 4.50 3.32
C LEU A 75 -4.45 3.14 3.62
N TRP A 76 -4.94 2.06 2.99
CA TRP A 76 -4.34 0.74 3.10
C TRP A 76 -2.88 0.76 2.62
N LYS A 77 -2.62 1.32 1.44
CA LYS A 77 -1.28 1.40 0.84
C LYS A 77 -0.30 2.10 1.76
N LEU A 78 -0.68 3.26 2.33
CA LEU A 78 0.17 3.98 3.26
C LEU A 78 0.48 3.17 4.51
N LYS A 79 -0.53 2.54 5.12
CA LYS A 79 -0.33 1.74 6.34
C LYS A 79 0.61 0.56 6.09
N VAL A 80 0.43 -0.15 4.98
CA VAL A 80 1.31 -1.27 4.61
C VAL A 80 2.73 -0.78 4.32
N ASN A 81 2.88 0.28 3.53
CA ASN A 81 4.20 0.84 3.23
C ASN A 81 4.93 1.35 4.49
N LEU A 82 4.21 2.01 5.41
CA LEU A 82 4.80 2.44 6.68
C LEU A 82 5.24 1.23 7.53
N GLN A 83 4.42 0.18 7.60
CA GLN A 83 4.79 -1.04 8.32
C GLN A 83 6.01 -1.71 7.69
N ASP A 84 6.09 -1.78 6.36
CA ASP A 84 7.24 -2.33 5.64
C ASP A 84 8.54 -1.56 5.95
N LEU A 85 8.48 -0.23 6.06
CA LEU A 85 9.62 0.59 6.48
C LEU A 85 10.03 0.28 7.92
N ILE A 86 9.08 0.17 8.84
CA ILE A 86 9.32 -0.17 10.27
C ILE A 86 9.99 -1.55 10.38
N ASP A 87 9.48 -2.53 9.65
CA ASP A 87 10.01 -3.88 9.61
C ASP A 87 11.39 -3.92 8.94
N GLY A 88 11.69 -2.95 8.06
CA GLY A 88 12.93 -2.88 7.30
C GLY A 88 12.96 -3.88 6.15
N LYS A 89 11.85 -3.98 5.41
CA LYS A 89 11.76 -4.84 4.23
C LYS A 89 12.52 -4.27 3.05
N ASP A 90 12.86 -5.13 2.11
CA ASP A 90 13.60 -4.78 0.88
C ASP A 90 12.83 -3.79 -0.03
N SER A 91 11.54 -3.58 0.23
CA SER A 91 10.69 -2.59 -0.46
C SER A 91 11.00 -1.13 -0.09
N GLN A 92 11.96 -0.87 0.80
CA GLN A 92 12.28 0.47 1.33
C GLN A 92 12.50 1.53 0.24
N ASP A 93 13.41 1.31 -0.71
CA ASP A 93 13.73 2.34 -1.74
C ASP A 93 12.50 2.70 -2.59
N ARG A 94 11.76 1.69 -3.07
CA ARG A 94 10.50 1.88 -3.79
C ARG A 94 9.52 2.73 -2.98
N ILE A 95 9.32 2.39 -1.71
CA ILE A 95 8.37 3.08 -0.83
C ILE A 95 8.76 4.55 -0.66
N LEU A 96 10.04 4.84 -0.42
CA LEU A 96 10.51 6.21 -0.20
C LEU A 96 10.38 7.07 -1.45
N ARG A 97 10.67 6.50 -2.63
CA ARG A 97 10.46 7.20 -3.91
C ARG A 97 8.98 7.46 -4.18
N ASP A 98 8.12 6.49 -3.87
CA ASP A 98 6.67 6.68 -3.93
C ASP A 98 6.20 7.78 -2.98
N PHE A 99 6.67 7.79 -1.72
CA PHE A 99 6.34 8.82 -0.73
C PHE A 99 6.81 10.20 -1.18
N LEU A 100 8.02 10.29 -1.74
CA LEU A 100 8.55 11.53 -2.30
C LEU A 100 7.63 12.05 -3.41
N ARG A 101 7.25 11.21 -4.38
CA ARG A 101 6.33 11.59 -5.47
C ARG A 101 4.95 12.03 -4.96
N MET A 102 4.36 11.25 -4.05
CA MET A 102 3.03 11.55 -3.49
C MET A 102 3.04 12.85 -2.67
N SER A 103 4.17 13.19 -2.03
CA SER A 103 4.29 14.41 -1.25
C SER A 103 4.15 15.70 -2.06
N TYR A 104 4.47 15.65 -3.36
CA TYR A 104 4.34 16.79 -4.27
C TYR A 104 2.94 16.96 -4.88
N SER A 105 2.08 15.95 -4.79
CA SER A 105 0.81 15.92 -5.53
C SER A 105 -0.41 15.79 -4.63
N GLU A 106 -0.38 14.86 -3.68
CA GLU A 106 -1.60 14.42 -2.97
C GLU A 106 -1.46 14.34 -1.46
N LEU A 107 -0.26 14.08 -0.93
CA LEU A 107 -0.07 13.78 0.51
C LEU A 107 1.18 14.49 1.08
N PRO A 108 1.15 15.83 1.27
CA PRO A 108 2.32 16.61 1.66
C PRO A 108 3.01 16.16 2.95
N PHE A 109 2.26 15.57 3.89
CA PHE A 109 2.81 15.03 5.15
C PHE A 109 3.81 13.88 4.96
N LEU A 110 3.90 13.29 3.76
CA LEU A 110 4.88 12.26 3.43
C LEU A 110 6.26 12.83 3.09
N GLN A 111 6.39 14.14 2.90
CA GLN A 111 7.60 14.78 2.40
C GLN A 111 8.84 14.42 3.24
N ASN A 112 8.71 14.45 4.58
CA ASN A 112 9.81 14.15 5.49
C ASN A 112 10.32 12.71 5.31
N LEU A 113 9.41 11.74 5.14
CA LEU A 113 9.79 10.36 4.87
C LEU A 113 10.38 10.22 3.46
N GLY A 114 9.78 10.86 2.45
CA GLY A 114 10.27 10.82 1.07
C GLY A 114 11.71 11.34 0.93
N PHE A 115 12.12 12.32 1.74
CA PHE A 115 13.48 12.87 1.70
C PHE A 115 14.58 11.93 2.20
N TYR A 116 14.23 10.81 2.85
CA TYR A 116 15.22 9.78 3.18
C TYR A 116 15.91 9.16 1.97
N VAL A 117 15.32 9.24 0.77
CA VAL A 117 15.99 8.86 -0.48
C VAL A 117 17.32 9.61 -0.62
N TYR A 118 17.29 10.94 -0.49
CA TYR A 118 18.50 11.76 -0.65
C TYR A 118 19.51 11.53 0.46
N TYR A 119 19.05 11.39 1.72
CA TYR A 119 19.96 11.08 2.82
C TYR A 119 20.70 9.75 2.61
N PHE A 120 20.03 8.73 2.07
CA PHE A 120 20.67 7.47 1.77
C PHE A 120 21.61 7.54 0.57
N GLU A 121 21.26 8.29 -0.47
CA GLU A 121 22.13 8.54 -1.63
C GLU A 121 23.41 9.28 -1.20
N ASP A 122 23.30 10.31 -0.36
CA ASP A 122 24.45 11.06 0.18
C ASP A 122 25.37 10.20 1.05
N LEU A 123 24.79 9.39 1.95
CA LEU A 123 25.57 8.49 2.80
C LEU A 123 26.29 7.41 1.98
N GLU A 124 25.64 6.88 0.95
CA GLU A 124 26.23 5.91 0.04
C GLU A 124 27.38 6.52 -0.76
N TYR A 125 27.17 7.72 -1.32
CA TYR A 125 28.22 8.47 -2.02
C TYR A 125 29.43 8.74 -1.14
N ALA A 126 29.21 9.07 0.14
CA ALA A 126 30.27 9.31 1.12
C ALA A 126 30.90 8.02 1.69
N GLY A 127 30.41 6.83 1.34
CA GLY A 127 30.86 5.55 1.90
C GLY A 127 30.57 5.39 3.40
N LEU A 128 29.54 6.09 3.90
CA LEU A 128 29.14 6.12 5.30
C LEU A 128 28.03 5.10 5.60
N SER A 129 27.96 4.67 6.86
CA SER A 129 26.93 3.73 7.32
C SER A 129 25.53 4.35 7.28
N LYS A 130 24.55 3.62 6.75
CA LYS A 130 23.13 4.00 6.76
C LYS A 130 22.41 3.67 8.07
N LYS A 131 23.08 3.02 9.04
CA LYS A 131 22.42 2.41 10.21
C LYS A 131 21.59 3.41 11.03
N GLU A 132 22.17 4.54 11.42
CA GLU A 132 21.48 5.55 12.23
C GLU A 132 20.29 6.16 11.46
N MET A 133 20.47 6.37 10.16
CA MET A 133 19.44 6.92 9.30
C MET A 133 18.27 5.93 9.12
N ILE A 134 18.55 4.62 9.02
CA ILE A 134 17.51 3.58 9.03
C ILE A 134 16.76 3.57 10.37
N THR A 135 17.45 3.72 11.51
CA THR A 135 16.78 3.82 12.81
C THR A 135 15.81 5.00 12.86
N ARG A 136 16.25 6.20 12.43
CA ARG A 136 15.38 7.39 12.39
C ARG A 136 14.20 7.22 11.43
N LEU A 137 14.43 6.64 10.26
CA LEU A 137 13.36 6.33 9.30
C LEU A 137 12.27 5.46 9.95
N LYS A 138 12.68 4.41 10.69
CA LYS A 138 11.75 3.52 11.39
C LYS A 138 10.96 4.24 12.48
N GLU A 139 11.61 5.14 13.22
CA GLU A 139 10.96 5.97 14.25
C GLU A 139 9.92 6.91 13.62
N ASP A 140 10.29 7.65 12.57
CA ASP A 140 9.40 8.57 11.86
C ASP A 140 8.20 7.83 11.23
N ALA A 141 8.46 6.68 10.61
CA ALA A 141 7.40 5.83 10.04
C ALA A 141 6.45 5.30 11.13
N THR A 142 6.99 4.93 12.29
CA THR A 142 6.19 4.50 13.45
C THR A 142 5.30 5.63 13.96
N VAL A 143 5.85 6.84 14.11
CA VAL A 143 5.11 8.02 14.56
C VAL A 143 3.96 8.32 13.58
N LEU A 144 4.24 8.34 12.28
CA LEU A 144 3.22 8.63 11.27
C LEU A 144 2.14 7.54 11.22
N LEU A 145 2.52 6.26 11.23
CA LEU A 145 1.56 5.15 11.23
C LEU A 145 0.63 5.22 12.45
N ARG A 146 1.21 5.51 13.63
CA ARG A 146 0.44 5.69 14.86
C ARG A 146 -0.52 6.86 14.76
N ALA A 147 -0.07 8.00 14.24
CA ALA A 147 -0.91 9.19 14.08
C ALA A 147 -2.10 8.91 13.13
N ILE A 148 -1.85 8.32 11.97
CA ILE A 148 -2.90 7.95 11.00
C ILE A 148 -3.90 6.97 11.63
N THR A 149 -3.41 5.91 12.28
CA THR A 149 -4.28 4.89 12.89
C THR A 149 -5.11 5.46 14.05
N THR A 150 -4.51 6.37 14.82
CA THR A 150 -5.21 7.04 15.94
C THR A 150 -6.32 7.95 15.42
N GLU A 151 -6.08 8.75 14.38
CA GLU A 151 -7.11 9.62 13.81
C GLU A 151 -8.20 8.84 13.09
N GLN A 152 -7.84 7.76 12.37
CA GLN A 152 -8.82 6.83 11.79
C GLN A 152 -9.76 6.24 12.85
N ALA A 153 -9.23 5.85 14.00
CA ALA A 153 -10.04 5.26 15.07
C ALA A 153 -11.00 6.27 15.74
N LYS A 154 -10.64 7.56 15.75
CA LYS A 154 -11.46 8.63 16.34
C LYS A 154 -12.53 9.17 15.37
N ASN A 155 -12.26 9.11 14.07
CA ASN A 155 -13.11 9.71 13.05
C ASN A 155 -13.57 8.65 12.03
N PRO A 156 -14.83 8.20 12.09
CA PRO A 156 -15.39 7.27 11.11
C PRO A 156 -15.38 7.79 9.67
N ASN A 157 -15.32 9.12 9.49
CA ASN A 157 -15.22 9.78 8.18
C ASN A 157 -13.78 10.25 7.90
N PHE A 158 -12.80 9.54 8.43
CA PHE A 158 -11.39 9.86 8.22
C PHE A 158 -11.04 9.88 6.73
N ASP A 159 -10.43 10.98 6.30
CA ASP A 159 -10.03 11.19 4.92
C ASP A 159 -8.53 11.47 4.87
N ILE A 160 -7.78 10.51 4.34
CA ILE A 160 -6.32 10.56 4.32
C ILE A 160 -5.78 11.75 3.53
N TYR A 161 -6.52 12.24 2.53
CA TYR A 161 -6.14 13.41 1.73
C TYR A 161 -6.30 14.73 2.49
N LYS A 162 -6.97 14.71 3.65
CA LYS A 162 -7.13 15.87 4.55
C LYS A 162 -6.33 15.71 5.85
N PHE A 163 -5.52 14.67 5.95
CA PHE A 163 -4.73 14.41 7.14
C PHE A 163 -3.60 15.43 7.26
N GLU A 164 -3.49 16.03 8.45
CA GLU A 164 -2.40 16.93 8.80
C GLU A 164 -1.65 16.36 10.02
N LEU A 165 -0.35 16.16 9.88
CA LEU A 165 0.50 15.73 10.99
C LEU A 165 0.73 16.93 11.91
N ARG A 166 0.02 16.97 13.05
CA ARG A 166 0.25 18.00 14.06
C ARG A 166 1.59 17.73 14.75
N SER A 167 2.50 18.70 14.67
CA SER A 167 3.68 18.73 15.53
C SER A 167 3.22 18.92 16.98
N ASN A 168 3.43 17.92 17.82
CA ASN A 168 3.30 18.06 19.27
C ASN A 168 4.52 18.78 19.85
#